data_AF-A0A3L7S926-F1
#
_entry.id   AF-A0A3L7S926-F1
#
_cell.length_a   1.000
_cell.length_b   1.000
_cell.length_c   1.000
_cell.angle_alpha   90.00
_cell.angle_beta   90.00
_cell.angle_gamma   90.00
#
_symmetry.space_group_name_H-M   'P 1'
#
loop_
_entity.id
_entity.type
_entity.pdbx_description
1 polymer ?
#
loop_
_entity_poly.entity_id
_entity_poly.type
_entity_poly.pdbx_seq_one_letter_code
_entity_poly.pdbx_strand_id
1 'polypeptide(L)'
;RNAKGLGGVLYPRWKMGSRILWRDLHSVTGVWISTLALFLLMSGLPWAKFWGNYLKTIRTMTGTAVVQQDWTTGSERAGGGPPKTMAANEHAGHGGGGRSSGVMPKDLKGFDRVAAVVAPLALQPPVVIAPPGRGSENWTAKSQTPNRPYRVNLVVNGTTGEILRREDFQDRHWVDRLVNIGIAAHEGQLFGWPNQLLGLLTAMGLVLLSVSGVILWWKRRDKGVLGAPHPSMNAKFAWGTVIVVVLFGLYLPLFGGSLILVLLLEKLVLSRIPGVRHWLGLNAAPR
;
A
#
# COMPACT_ATOMS: atom_id res chain seq x y z
N ARG A 1 -27.75 3.21 22.84
CA ARG A 1 -26.45 2.54 23.09
C ARG A 1 -25.98 2.97 24.48
N ASN A 2 -26.47 2.33 25.55
CA ASN A 2 -26.05 2.63 26.94
C ASN A 2 -25.01 1.61 27.38
N ALA A 3 -23.79 1.70 26.85
CA ALA A 3 -22.68 0.93 27.41
C ALA A 3 -22.21 1.67 28.67
N LYS A 4 -22.57 1.16 29.86
CA LYS A 4 -21.89 1.54 31.11
C LYS A 4 -20.51 0.89 31.07
N GLY A 5 -19.49 1.63 30.63
CA GLY A 5 -18.08 1.20 30.59
C GLY A 5 -17.51 0.88 29.20
N LEU A 6 -16.22 0.52 29.17
CA LEU A 6 -15.42 0.29 27.96
C LEU A 6 -15.70 -1.06 27.25
N GLY A 7 -16.54 -1.91 27.87
CA GLY A 7 -16.92 -3.23 27.35
C GLY A 7 -17.74 -3.20 26.06
N GLY A 8 -17.24 -3.92 25.05
CA GLY A 8 -17.72 -3.93 23.66
C GLY A 8 -17.24 -2.76 22.81
N VAL A 9 -16.34 -1.93 23.34
CA VAL A 9 -15.59 -0.92 22.58
C VAL A 9 -14.11 -1.30 22.55
N LEU A 10 -13.50 -1.52 23.73
CA LEU A 10 -12.07 -1.87 23.83
C LEU A 10 -11.79 -3.35 24.10
N TYR A 11 -12.73 -4.06 24.72
CA TYR A 11 -12.63 -5.49 24.99
C TYR A 11 -14.00 -6.18 24.87
N PRO A 12 -14.06 -7.45 24.41
CA PRO A 12 -15.32 -8.15 24.19
C PRO A 12 -15.97 -8.63 25.49
N ARG A 13 -17.31 -8.64 25.55
CA ARG A 13 -18.07 -9.19 26.69
C ARG A 13 -18.45 -10.65 26.43
N TRP A 14 -17.66 -11.56 26.99
CA TRP A 14 -17.78 -13.00 26.75
C TRP A 14 -19.07 -13.64 27.30
N LYS A 15 -19.64 -13.11 28.40
CA LYS A 15 -20.77 -13.73 29.13
C LYS A 15 -22.17 -13.24 28.73
N MET A 16 -22.31 -12.52 27.61
CA MET A 16 -23.57 -11.85 27.23
C MET A 16 -24.35 -12.54 26.10
N GLY A 17 -24.01 -13.80 25.79
CA GLY A 17 -24.67 -14.59 24.75
C GLY A 17 -24.19 -14.32 23.33
N SER A 18 -24.54 -15.23 22.40
CA SER A 18 -23.96 -15.29 21.05
C SER A 18 -24.14 -14.01 20.23
N ARG A 19 -25.32 -13.37 20.29
CA ARG A 19 -25.59 -12.14 19.52
C ARG A 19 -24.72 -10.97 19.96
N ILE A 20 -24.50 -10.83 21.27
CA ILE A 20 -23.68 -9.74 21.82
C ILE A 20 -22.20 -10.06 21.59
N LEU A 21 -21.79 -11.32 21.71
CA LEU A 21 -20.43 -11.76 21.43
C LEU A 21 -20.01 -11.42 20.00
N TRP A 22 -20.80 -11.80 18.98
CA TRP A 22 -20.47 -11.48 17.58
C TRP A 22 -20.38 -9.98 17.31
N ARG A 23 -21.24 -9.19 17.95
CA ARG A 23 -21.19 -7.73 17.84
C ARG A 23 -19.91 -7.18 18.47
N ASP A 24 -19.58 -7.64 19.67
CA ASP A 24 -18.41 -7.18 20.42
C ASP A 24 -17.10 -7.63 19.74
N LEU A 25 -17.02 -8.86 19.22
CA LEU A 25 -15.89 -9.30 18.40
C LEU A 25 -15.69 -8.38 17.20
N HIS A 26 -16.76 -8.08 16.46
CA HIS A 26 -16.68 -7.17 15.31
C HIS A 26 -16.27 -5.75 15.72
N SER A 27 -16.93 -5.14 16.72
CA SER A 27 -16.67 -3.75 17.07
C SER A 27 -15.31 -3.54 17.73
N VAL A 28 -14.91 -4.43 18.63
CA VAL A 28 -13.63 -4.34 19.35
C VAL A 28 -12.47 -4.58 18.39
N THR A 29 -12.53 -5.66 17.60
CA THR A 29 -11.54 -5.88 16.54
C THR A 29 -11.51 -4.69 15.59
N GLY A 30 -12.68 -4.13 15.24
CA GLY A 30 -12.79 -2.98 14.37
C GLY A 30 -11.99 -1.78 14.87
N VAL A 31 -12.08 -1.44 16.16
CA VAL A 31 -11.34 -0.32 16.76
C VAL A 31 -9.82 -0.51 16.66
N TRP A 32 -9.32 -1.67 17.11
CA TRP A 32 -7.88 -1.94 17.13
C TRP A 32 -7.30 -2.07 15.72
N ILE A 33 -7.96 -2.86 14.86
CA ILE A 33 -7.50 -3.11 13.50
C ILE A 33 -7.61 -1.87 12.63
N SER A 34 -8.58 -0.97 12.87
CA SER A 34 -8.66 0.30 12.13
C SER A 34 -7.41 1.16 12.35
N THR A 35 -6.87 1.19 13.58
CA THR A 35 -5.63 1.94 13.88
C THR A 35 -4.44 1.36 13.10
N LEU A 36 -4.28 0.03 13.11
CA LEU A 36 -3.22 -0.65 12.37
C LEU A 36 -3.39 -0.54 10.86
N ALA A 37 -4.63 -0.65 10.37
CA ALA A 37 -4.97 -0.50 8.96
C ALA A 37 -4.69 0.93 8.47
N LEU A 38 -5.03 1.96 9.25
CA LEU A 38 -4.70 3.35 8.91
C LEU A 38 -3.19 3.57 8.84
N PHE A 39 -2.42 3.02 9.79
CA PHE A 39 -0.97 3.05 9.73
C PHE A 39 -0.43 2.39 8.46
N LEU A 40 -0.91 1.19 8.11
CA LEU A 40 -0.50 0.49 6.89
C LEU A 40 -0.92 1.25 5.62
N LEU A 41 -2.12 1.82 5.59
CA LEU A 41 -2.57 2.64 4.48
C LEU A 41 -1.64 3.83 4.28
N MET A 42 -1.38 4.60 5.35
CA MET A 42 -0.50 5.77 5.28
C MET A 42 0.93 5.43 4.86
N SER A 43 1.51 4.35 5.38
CA SER A 43 2.85 3.91 5.01
C SER A 43 2.94 3.39 3.57
N GLY A 44 1.84 2.91 3.01
CA GLY A 44 1.73 2.45 1.62
C GLY A 44 1.38 3.55 0.60
N LEU A 45 0.93 4.74 1.01
CA LEU A 45 0.58 5.80 0.05
C LEU A 45 1.78 6.26 -0.80
N PRO A 46 2.98 6.53 -0.26
CA PRO A 46 4.10 7.08 -1.03
C PRO A 46 4.57 6.22 -2.23
N TRP A 47 4.24 4.93 -2.26
CA TRP A 47 4.54 4.03 -3.39
C TRP A 47 3.32 3.57 -4.18
N ALA A 48 2.11 4.04 -3.81
CA ALA A 48 0.90 3.70 -4.54
C ALA A 48 0.90 4.44 -5.88
N LYS A 49 0.36 3.81 -6.94
CA LYS A 49 0.48 4.34 -8.32
C LYS A 49 0.15 5.84 -8.44
N PHE A 50 -1.03 6.25 -7.96
CA PHE A 50 -1.49 7.63 -8.06
C PHE A 50 -0.81 8.55 -7.03
N TRP A 51 -0.73 8.10 -5.78
CA TRP A 51 -0.22 8.91 -4.68
C TRP A 51 1.30 9.14 -4.77
N GLY A 52 2.06 8.13 -5.20
CA GLY A 52 3.48 8.26 -5.48
C GLY A 52 3.77 9.23 -6.62
N ASN A 53 2.88 9.34 -7.61
CA ASN A 53 2.99 10.37 -8.66
C ASN A 53 2.73 11.77 -8.10
N TYR A 54 1.69 11.95 -7.27
CA TYR A 54 1.46 13.24 -6.59
C TYR A 54 2.65 13.65 -5.73
N LEU A 55 3.23 12.72 -4.96
CA LEU A 55 4.42 12.96 -4.16
C LEU A 55 5.60 13.40 -5.03
N LYS A 56 5.83 12.74 -6.18
CA LYS A 56 6.89 13.13 -7.14
C LYS A 56 6.67 14.54 -7.68
N THR A 57 5.44 14.90 -8.06
CA THR A 57 5.09 16.24 -8.54
C THR A 57 5.39 17.30 -7.48
N ILE A 58 4.92 17.11 -6.25
CA ILE A 58 5.16 18.04 -5.14
C ILE A 58 6.65 18.18 -4.86
N ARG A 59 7.41 17.07 -4.87
CA ARG A 59 8.86 17.10 -4.66
C ARG A 59 9.61 17.84 -5.76
N THR A 60 9.15 17.72 -7.01
CA THR A 60 9.71 18.46 -8.14
C THR A 60 9.46 19.96 -7.99
N MET A 61 8.23 20.34 -7.65
CA MET A 61 7.86 21.75 -7.44
C MET A 61 8.58 22.40 -6.25
N THR A 62 8.86 21.62 -5.20
CA THR A 62 9.55 22.09 -3.99
C THR A 62 11.07 21.99 -4.06
N GLY A 63 11.63 21.49 -5.17
CA GLY A 63 13.08 21.29 -5.32
C GLY A 63 13.67 20.17 -4.44
N THR A 64 12.82 19.32 -3.86
CA THR A 64 13.23 18.21 -2.97
C THR A 64 13.23 16.84 -3.68
N ALA A 65 13.12 16.84 -5.01
CA ALA A 65 13.20 15.64 -5.82
C ALA A 65 14.61 15.03 -5.75
N VAL A 66 14.69 13.75 -5.42
CA VAL A 66 15.95 13.01 -5.44
C VAL A 66 16.24 12.46 -6.83
N VAL A 67 17.52 12.49 -7.22
CA VAL A 67 18.01 11.99 -8.51
C VAL A 67 17.74 10.49 -8.68
N GLN A 68 17.79 9.71 -7.59
CA GLN A 68 17.42 8.29 -7.59
C GLN A 68 16.49 7.98 -6.41
N GLN A 69 15.31 7.48 -6.74
CA GLN A 69 14.34 6.97 -5.77
C GLN A 69 14.62 5.49 -5.48
N ASP A 70 14.45 5.11 -4.21
CA ASP A 70 14.80 3.78 -3.70
C ASP A 70 13.62 2.79 -3.64
N TRP A 71 12.45 3.21 -4.12
CA TRP A 71 11.24 2.41 -4.24
C TRP A 71 10.57 2.66 -5.60
N THR A 72 9.79 1.69 -6.06
CA THR A 72 8.98 1.83 -7.27
C THR A 72 7.57 2.30 -6.93
N THR A 73 6.84 2.79 -7.92
CA THR A 73 5.48 3.28 -7.75
C THR A 73 4.53 2.38 -8.55
N GLY A 74 3.60 1.70 -7.89
CA GLY A 74 2.69 0.74 -8.54
C GLY A 74 3.37 -0.57 -8.98
N SER A 75 2.78 -1.27 -9.95
CA SER A 75 3.23 -2.59 -10.43
C SER A 75 4.45 -2.55 -11.36
N GLU A 76 5.14 -1.41 -11.44
CA GLU A 76 6.36 -1.27 -12.24
C GLU A 76 7.53 -1.96 -11.51
N ARG A 77 7.53 -3.29 -11.65
CA ARG A 77 8.61 -4.28 -11.42
C ARG A 77 9.27 -4.32 -10.04
N ALA A 78 8.88 -5.35 -9.28
CA ALA A 78 9.71 -6.07 -8.31
C ALA A 78 10.80 -6.95 -8.98
N GLY A 79 11.32 -6.55 -10.14
CA GLY A 79 12.37 -7.25 -10.86
C GLY A 79 13.58 -6.34 -10.99
N GLY A 80 14.71 -6.75 -10.41
CA GLY A 80 15.97 -6.00 -10.25
C GLY A 80 16.69 -5.56 -11.54
N GLY A 81 15.98 -4.93 -12.46
CA GLY A 81 16.57 -4.15 -13.55
C GLY A 81 16.97 -2.76 -13.07
N PRO A 82 17.99 -2.14 -13.68
CA PRO A 82 18.44 -0.80 -13.30
C PRO A 82 17.28 0.20 -13.48
N PRO A 83 17.16 1.22 -12.59
CA PRO A 83 16.17 2.26 -12.77
C PRO A 83 16.43 2.95 -14.11
N LYS A 84 15.38 3.04 -14.94
CA LYS A 84 15.43 3.86 -16.14
C LYS A 84 15.71 5.29 -15.70
N THR A 85 16.87 5.82 -16.08
CA THR A 85 17.16 7.24 -16.03
C THR A 85 16.03 7.98 -16.73
N MET A 86 15.53 9.04 -16.11
CA MET A 86 14.47 9.86 -16.69
C MET A 86 14.94 10.44 -18.03
N ALA A 87 14.37 9.90 -19.11
CA ALA A 87 14.28 10.56 -20.40
C ALA A 87 12.88 10.23 -20.95
N ALA A 88 12.03 11.23 -20.90
CA ALA A 88 10.85 11.48 -21.75
C ALA A 88 9.93 10.31 -22.12
N ASN A 89 8.70 10.36 -21.58
CA ASN A 89 7.46 10.65 -22.33
C ASN A 89 6.28 9.78 -21.85
N GLU A 90 5.15 10.45 -21.64
CA GLU A 90 3.87 9.88 -21.24
C GLU A 90 3.11 9.34 -22.48
N HIS A 91 2.36 8.25 -22.29
CA HIS A 91 1.27 7.69 -23.13
C HIS A 91 1.53 7.23 -24.59
N ALA A 92 1.48 5.91 -24.81
CA ALA A 92 0.82 5.21 -25.95
C ALA A 92 0.95 3.69 -25.69
N GLY A 93 -0.11 2.89 -25.58
CA GLY A 93 -0.85 2.35 -26.72
C GLY A 93 -0.61 0.84 -26.82
N HIS A 94 -1.68 0.04 -26.85
CA HIS A 94 -1.64 -1.40 -27.08
C HIS A 94 -1.06 -1.72 -28.47
N GLY A 95 -0.35 -2.85 -28.60
CA GLY A 95 -0.19 -3.53 -29.89
C GLY A 95 1.20 -4.05 -30.21
N GLY A 96 1.27 -5.34 -30.54
CA GLY A 96 2.12 -5.85 -31.61
C GLY A 96 3.57 -6.19 -31.26
N GLY A 97 3.96 -7.43 -31.61
CA GLY A 97 5.31 -7.93 -31.45
C GLY A 97 6.36 -7.08 -32.19
N GLY A 98 7.48 -6.86 -31.51
CA GLY A 98 8.61 -6.11 -32.03
C GLY A 98 9.90 -6.61 -31.40
N ARG A 99 10.48 -7.63 -32.05
CA ARG A 99 11.91 -7.95 -32.20
C ARG A 99 12.85 -7.65 -31.02
N SER A 100 13.48 -8.74 -30.55
CA SER A 100 14.73 -8.80 -29.80
C SER A 100 15.63 -7.57 -30.02
N SER A 101 15.62 -6.67 -29.04
CA SER A 101 16.74 -5.74 -28.87
C SER A 101 17.94 -6.59 -28.50
N GLY A 102 18.92 -6.68 -29.40
CA GLY A 102 20.15 -7.43 -29.18
C GLY A 102 20.75 -7.08 -27.83
N VAL A 103 20.99 -8.12 -27.00
CA VAL A 103 21.80 -7.99 -25.80
C VAL A 103 23.21 -7.70 -26.29
N MET A 104 23.54 -6.41 -26.45
CA MET A 104 24.94 -5.99 -26.56
C MET A 104 25.66 -6.58 -25.34
N PRO A 105 26.79 -7.29 -25.52
CA PRO A 105 27.57 -7.78 -24.39
C PRO A 105 27.93 -6.59 -23.52
N LYS A 106 27.42 -6.57 -22.28
CA LYS A 106 27.88 -5.59 -21.30
C LYS A 106 29.33 -5.97 -20.99
N ASP A 107 30.25 -5.01 -21.05
CA ASP A 107 31.63 -5.25 -20.65
C ASP A 107 31.65 -5.54 -19.14
N LEU A 108 31.85 -6.81 -18.77
CA LEU A 108 31.89 -7.29 -17.40
C LEU A 108 33.32 -7.42 -16.86
N LYS A 109 34.35 -6.99 -17.60
CA LYS A 109 35.76 -7.14 -17.18
C LYS A 109 36.08 -6.52 -15.82
N GLY A 110 35.32 -5.50 -15.41
CA GLY A 110 35.45 -4.85 -14.10
C GLY A 110 34.72 -5.55 -12.94
N PHE A 111 33.90 -6.58 -13.20
CA PHE A 111 33.03 -7.18 -12.18
C PHE A 111 33.83 -7.78 -11.02
N ASP A 112 34.81 -8.64 -11.30
CA ASP A 112 35.57 -9.33 -10.26
C ASP A 112 36.30 -8.35 -9.34
N ARG A 113 36.83 -7.25 -9.90
CA ARG A 113 37.47 -6.17 -9.14
C ARG A 113 36.46 -5.46 -8.23
N VAL A 114 35.31 -5.07 -8.77
CA VAL A 114 34.26 -4.40 -8.00
C VAL A 114 33.73 -5.33 -6.92
N ALA A 115 33.52 -6.61 -7.23
CA ALA A 115 33.08 -7.62 -6.27
C ALA A 115 34.10 -7.82 -5.15
N ALA A 116 35.40 -7.87 -5.46
CA ALA A 116 36.47 -7.97 -4.46
C ALA A 116 36.54 -6.76 -3.51
N VAL A 117 36.18 -5.57 -3.99
CA VAL A 117 36.10 -4.34 -3.16
C VAL A 117 34.82 -4.30 -2.32
N VAL A 118 33.69 -4.73 -2.88
CA VAL A 118 32.37 -4.66 -2.23
C VAL A 118 32.16 -5.77 -1.20
N ALA A 119 32.66 -6.98 -1.46
CA ALA A 119 32.51 -8.14 -0.57
C ALA A 119 32.96 -7.90 0.89
N PRO A 120 34.16 -7.35 1.17
CA PRO A 120 34.62 -7.14 2.54
C PRO A 120 33.82 -6.05 3.29
N LEU A 121 33.02 -5.22 2.59
CA LEU A 121 32.16 -4.23 3.23
C LEU A 121 30.95 -4.86 3.93
N ALA A 122 30.70 -6.16 3.73
CA ALA A 122 29.64 -6.93 4.39
C ALA A 122 28.26 -6.24 4.37
N LEU A 123 27.92 -5.62 3.23
CA LEU A 123 26.62 -4.96 3.05
C LEU A 123 25.47 -5.96 3.23
N GLN A 124 24.36 -5.50 3.82
CA GLN A 124 23.20 -6.36 4.06
C GLN A 124 22.64 -6.92 2.74
N PRO A 125 22.41 -8.25 2.63
CA PRO A 125 21.95 -8.87 1.39
C PRO A 125 20.46 -8.60 1.11
N PRO A 126 20.02 -8.76 -0.15
CA PRO A 126 20.83 -9.04 -1.33
C PRO A 126 21.61 -7.80 -1.78
N VAL A 127 22.86 -8.00 -2.23
CA VAL A 127 23.69 -6.93 -2.81
C VAL A 127 23.67 -7.07 -4.33
N VAL A 128 23.27 -6.02 -5.03
CA VAL A 128 23.22 -5.99 -6.49
C VAL A 128 24.34 -5.11 -7.02
N ILE A 129 25.25 -5.71 -7.78
CA ILE A 129 26.30 -5.02 -8.52
C ILE A 129 25.83 -4.86 -9.97
N ALA A 130 25.70 -3.62 -10.42
CA ALA A 130 25.27 -3.29 -11.78
C ALA A 130 26.43 -2.70 -12.59
N PRO A 131 26.62 -3.16 -13.84
CA PRO A 131 27.64 -2.64 -14.75
C PRO A 131 27.37 -1.18 -15.13
N PRO A 132 28.42 -0.47 -15.59
CA PRO A 132 28.31 0.92 -15.96
C PRO A 132 27.34 1.14 -17.12
N GLY A 133 26.81 2.36 -17.18
CA GLY A 133 26.09 2.85 -18.36
C GLY A 133 27.01 3.10 -19.54
N ARG A 134 26.42 3.42 -20.70
CA ARG A 134 27.17 3.73 -21.92
C ARG A 134 28.16 4.88 -21.68
N GLY A 135 29.44 4.67 -21.98
CA GLY A 135 30.49 5.68 -21.89
C GLY A 135 30.96 6.01 -20.47
N SER A 136 30.60 5.19 -19.47
CA SER A 136 31.04 5.31 -18.09
C SER A 136 31.86 4.09 -17.67
N GLU A 137 32.79 4.27 -16.74
CA GLU A 137 33.51 3.18 -16.06
C GLU A 137 32.96 2.93 -14.66
N ASN A 138 31.94 3.69 -14.24
CA ASN A 138 31.41 3.66 -12.88
C ASN A 138 30.36 2.57 -12.71
N TRP A 139 30.70 1.56 -11.92
CA TRP A 139 29.81 0.52 -11.45
C TRP A 139 29.01 1.01 -10.25
N THR A 140 27.83 0.42 -10.03
CA THR A 140 27.06 0.65 -8.80
C THR A 140 26.91 -0.63 -8.03
N ALA A 141 27.14 -0.60 -6.72
CA ALA A 141 26.81 -1.69 -5.82
C ALA A 141 25.78 -1.22 -4.79
N LYS A 142 24.64 -1.89 -4.72
CA LYS A 142 23.53 -1.48 -3.87
C LYS A 142 23.09 -2.62 -2.97
N SER A 143 23.02 -2.37 -1.66
CA SER A 143 22.27 -3.24 -0.77
C SER A 143 20.77 -3.03 -1.03
N GLN A 144 20.09 -4.11 -1.40
CA GLN A 144 18.63 -4.16 -1.57
C GLN A 144 17.96 -4.89 -0.41
N THR A 145 18.55 -4.86 0.78
CA THR A 145 17.96 -5.47 1.97
C THR A 145 16.51 -4.98 2.19
N PRO A 146 15.58 -5.88 2.57
CA PRO A 146 14.21 -5.48 2.86
C PRO A 146 14.10 -4.54 4.08
N ASN A 147 15.02 -4.63 5.04
CA ASN A 147 15.08 -3.70 6.16
C ASN A 147 15.80 -2.41 5.74
N ARG A 148 15.04 -1.53 5.11
CA ARG A 148 15.54 -0.39 4.32
C ARG A 148 16.49 0.58 5.04
N PRO A 149 16.37 0.83 6.36
CA PRO A 149 17.37 1.58 7.12
C PRO A 149 18.82 1.06 7.03
N TYR A 150 19.03 -0.18 6.60
CA TYR A 150 20.36 -0.76 6.39
C TYR A 150 20.86 -0.71 4.93
N ARG A 151 20.12 -0.06 4.03
CA ARG A 151 20.54 0.05 2.62
C ARG A 151 21.68 1.05 2.45
N VAL A 152 22.62 0.66 1.59
CA VAL A 152 23.80 1.45 1.20
C VAL A 152 23.91 1.42 -0.31
N ASN A 153 24.18 2.58 -0.90
CA ASN A 153 24.47 2.74 -2.33
C ASN A 153 25.94 3.14 -2.52
N LEU A 154 26.65 2.40 -3.34
CA LEU A 154 28.05 2.66 -3.71
C LEU A 154 28.17 2.94 -5.20
N VAL A 155 29.08 3.83 -5.55
CA VAL A 155 29.62 4.00 -6.90
C VAL A 155 31.10 3.63 -6.84
N VAL A 156 31.51 2.70 -7.69
CA VAL A 156 32.87 2.15 -7.71
C VAL A 156 33.44 2.30 -9.11
N ASN A 157 34.67 2.77 -9.23
CA ASN A 157 35.39 2.80 -10.50
C ASN A 157 35.75 1.36 -10.91
N GLY A 158 35.29 0.92 -12.09
CA GLY A 158 35.50 -0.46 -12.57
C GLY A 158 36.96 -0.79 -12.94
N THR A 159 37.75 0.23 -13.26
CA THR A 159 39.16 0.10 -13.67
C THR A 159 40.09 0.10 -12.48
N THR A 160 39.91 1.02 -11.53
CA THR A 160 40.80 1.18 -10.37
C THR A 160 40.30 0.40 -9.14
N GLY A 161 39.00 0.14 -9.04
CA GLY A 161 38.38 -0.41 -7.82
C GLY A 161 38.12 0.63 -6.73
N GLU A 162 38.40 1.91 -6.99
CA GLU A 162 38.18 3.00 -6.05
C GLU A 162 36.68 3.22 -5.78
N ILE A 163 36.30 3.38 -4.51
CA ILE A 163 34.94 3.76 -4.12
C ILE A 163 34.80 5.27 -4.29
N LEU A 164 34.17 5.69 -5.40
CA LEU A 164 33.98 7.09 -5.75
C LEU A 164 32.90 7.77 -4.91
N ARG A 165 31.87 7.03 -4.50
CA ARG A 165 30.78 7.54 -3.67
C ARG A 165 30.19 6.44 -2.81
N ARG A 166 29.88 6.79 -1.56
CA ARG A 166 29.06 5.99 -0.65
C ARG A 166 27.93 6.87 -0.14
N GLU A 167 26.73 6.31 -0.14
CA GLU A 167 25.52 6.94 0.39
C GLU A 167 24.82 5.92 1.28
N ASP A 168 24.90 6.15 2.58
CA ASP A 168 24.20 5.37 3.59
C ASP A 168 22.78 5.92 3.82
N PHE A 169 22.00 5.24 4.66
CA PHE A 169 20.62 5.63 4.93
C PHE A 169 20.48 7.02 5.57
N GLN A 170 21.42 7.39 6.45
CA GLN A 170 21.42 8.70 7.13
C GLN A 170 21.69 9.88 6.19
N ASP A 171 22.40 9.66 5.08
CA ASP A 171 22.77 10.72 4.13
C ASP A 171 21.59 11.16 3.25
N ARG A 172 20.49 10.40 3.30
CA ARG A 172 19.29 10.66 2.52
C ARG A 172 18.50 11.80 3.10
N HIS A 173 17.76 12.48 2.24
CA HIS A 173 16.78 13.47 2.65
C HIS A 173 15.78 12.86 3.64
N TRP A 174 15.37 13.63 4.66
CA TRP A 174 14.54 13.12 5.76
C TRP A 174 13.20 12.52 5.29
N VAL A 175 12.62 13.08 4.22
CA VAL A 175 11.41 12.54 3.57
C VAL A 175 11.67 11.12 3.03
N ASP A 176 12.81 10.89 2.38
CA ASP A 176 13.17 9.56 1.87
C ASP A 176 13.40 8.58 3.01
N ARG A 177 14.01 9.04 4.11
CA ARG A 177 14.19 8.22 5.31
C ARG A 177 12.84 7.81 5.88
N LEU A 178 11.91 8.76 6.05
CA LEU A 178 10.56 8.51 6.57
C LEU A 178 9.80 7.52 5.68
N VAL A 179 9.83 7.71 4.36
CA VAL A 179 9.17 6.80 3.41
C VAL A 179 9.79 5.41 3.48
N ASN A 180 11.11 5.27 3.47
CA ASN A 180 11.77 3.96 3.53
C ASN A 180 11.55 3.24 4.88
N ILE A 181 11.46 3.97 6.00
CA ILE A 181 11.04 3.40 7.30
C ILE A 181 9.60 2.91 7.22
N GLY A 182 8.70 3.76 6.70
CA GLY A 182 7.29 3.41 6.52
C GLY A 182 7.12 2.14 5.67
N ILE A 183 7.86 2.06 4.57
CA ILE A 183 7.91 0.88 3.70
C ILE A 183 8.39 -0.36 4.47
N ALA A 184 9.52 -0.27 5.17
CA ALA A 184 10.07 -1.41 5.91
C ALA A 184 9.09 -1.88 6.99
N ALA A 185 8.38 -0.96 7.64
CA ALA A 185 7.33 -1.28 8.60
C ALA A 185 6.11 -1.92 7.92
N HIS A 186 5.74 -1.45 6.72
CA HIS A 186 4.62 -1.97 5.93
C HIS A 186 4.89 -3.40 5.43
N GLU A 187 6.10 -3.67 4.95
CA GLU A 187 6.52 -5.00 4.43
C GLU A 187 6.83 -6.03 5.52
N GLY A 188 6.77 -5.66 6.80
CA GLY A 188 7.10 -6.59 7.88
C GLY A 188 8.59 -6.71 8.20
N GLN A 189 9.43 -5.78 7.74
CA GLN A 189 10.89 -5.93 7.70
C GLN A 189 11.64 -5.07 8.74
N LEU A 190 11.00 -4.04 9.28
CA LEU A 190 11.68 -3.06 10.14
C LEU A 190 12.17 -3.64 11.47
N PHE A 191 11.31 -4.40 12.17
CA PHE A 191 11.62 -5.00 13.48
C PHE A 191 11.79 -6.52 13.46
N GLY A 192 11.81 -7.15 12.28
CA GLY A 192 11.83 -8.62 12.16
C GLY A 192 10.49 -9.25 12.56
N TRP A 193 10.54 -10.37 13.30
CA TRP A 193 9.35 -11.17 13.60
C TRP A 193 8.22 -10.44 14.35
N PRO A 194 8.47 -9.48 15.28
CA PRO A 194 7.39 -8.72 15.91
C PRO A 194 6.60 -7.88 14.88
N ASN A 195 7.26 -7.35 13.86
CA ASN A 195 6.58 -6.62 12.79
C ASN A 195 5.74 -7.56 11.92
N GLN A 196 6.21 -8.78 11.69
CA GLN A 196 5.45 -9.82 10.97
C GLN A 196 4.25 -10.31 11.78
N LEU A 197 4.42 -10.49 13.10
CA LEU A 197 3.32 -10.85 14.00
C LEU A 197 2.23 -9.77 14.00
N LEU A 198 2.63 -8.49 14.03
CA LEU A 198 1.67 -7.39 13.94
C LEU A 198 0.90 -7.42 12.60
N GLY A 199 1.60 -7.71 11.50
CA GLY A 199 0.99 -7.94 10.19
C GLY A 199 0.01 -9.11 10.18
N LEU A 200 0.39 -10.26 10.76
CA LEU A 200 -0.45 -11.45 10.88
C LEU A 200 -1.72 -11.17 11.71
N LEU A 201 -1.57 -10.52 12.86
CA LEU A 201 -2.72 -10.12 13.71
C LEU A 201 -3.64 -9.15 12.97
N THR A 202 -3.08 -8.23 12.19
CA THR A 202 -3.85 -7.30 11.37
C THR A 202 -4.64 -8.06 10.30
N ALA A 203 -4.00 -8.97 9.58
CA ALA A 203 -4.65 -9.79 8.55
C ALA A 203 -5.76 -10.68 9.14
N MET A 204 -5.48 -11.39 10.23
CA MET A 204 -6.48 -12.19 10.95
C MET A 204 -7.64 -11.33 11.47
N GLY A 205 -7.35 -10.13 11.95
CA GLY A 205 -8.35 -9.17 12.39
C GLY A 205 -9.26 -8.69 11.25
N LEU A 206 -8.71 -8.41 10.07
CA LEU A 206 -9.49 -8.07 8.87
C LEU A 206 -10.35 -9.24 8.40
N VAL A 207 -9.84 -10.47 8.45
CA VAL A 207 -10.62 -11.69 8.18
C VAL A 207 -11.77 -11.81 9.17
N LEU A 208 -11.48 -11.64 10.47
CA LEU A 208 -12.50 -11.67 11.52
C LEU A 208 -13.56 -10.58 11.28
N LEU A 209 -13.18 -9.36 10.91
CA LEU A 209 -14.12 -8.28 10.60
C LEU A 209 -15.02 -8.62 9.41
N SER A 210 -14.45 -9.19 8.35
CA SER A 210 -15.19 -9.61 7.16
C SER A 210 -16.21 -10.69 7.50
N VAL A 211 -15.76 -11.76 8.17
CA VAL A 211 -16.61 -12.89 8.58
C VAL A 211 -17.69 -12.43 9.56
N SER A 212 -17.32 -11.70 10.61
CA SER A 212 -18.28 -11.22 11.61
C SER A 212 -19.25 -10.20 11.01
N GLY A 213 -18.84 -9.38 10.05
CA GLY A 213 -19.71 -8.48 9.29
C GLY A 213 -20.79 -9.26 8.54
N VAL A 214 -20.41 -10.31 7.81
CA VAL A 214 -21.35 -11.21 7.12
C VAL A 214 -22.30 -11.90 8.11
N ILE A 215 -21.80 -12.42 9.22
CA ILE A 215 -22.62 -13.08 10.25
C ILE A 215 -23.63 -12.10 10.85
N LEU A 216 -23.21 -10.88 11.18
CA LEU A 216 -24.06 -9.84 11.75
C LEU A 216 -25.12 -9.38 10.75
N TRP A 217 -24.74 -9.22 9.47
CA TRP A 217 -25.68 -8.93 8.40
C TRP A 217 -26.69 -10.06 8.20
N TRP A 218 -26.24 -11.32 8.12
CA TRP A 218 -27.10 -12.49 7.94
C TRP A 218 -28.11 -12.66 9.07
N LYS A 219 -27.72 -12.33 10.31
CA LYS A 219 -28.62 -12.34 11.48
C LYS A 219 -29.60 -11.16 11.52
N ARG A 220 -29.40 -10.11 10.70
CA ARG A 220 -30.22 -8.88 10.69
C ARG A 220 -31.05 -8.69 9.44
N ARG A 221 -30.69 -9.32 8.32
CA ARG A 221 -31.41 -9.17 7.05
C ARG A 221 -32.84 -9.69 7.18
N ASP A 222 -33.75 -9.09 6.42
CA ASP A 222 -35.12 -9.57 6.32
C ASP A 222 -35.16 -10.86 5.49
N LYS A 223 -36.08 -11.76 5.84
CA LYS A 223 -36.24 -13.04 5.13
C LYS A 223 -36.73 -12.76 3.71
N GLY A 224 -36.11 -13.42 2.72
CA GLY A 224 -36.48 -13.29 1.30
C GLY A 224 -35.77 -12.18 0.54
N VAL A 225 -34.98 -11.32 1.21
CA VAL A 225 -34.21 -10.25 0.57
C VAL A 225 -32.72 -10.31 0.96
N LEU A 226 -31.88 -9.76 0.09
CA LEU A 226 -30.44 -9.50 0.32
C LEU A 226 -30.14 -8.02 0.60
N GLY A 227 -31.17 -7.21 0.84
CA GLY A 227 -31.02 -5.79 1.11
C GLY A 227 -30.31 -5.47 2.43
N ALA A 228 -29.90 -4.20 2.55
CA ALA A 228 -29.34 -3.68 3.77
C ALA A 228 -30.41 -3.68 4.89
N PRO A 229 -30.10 -4.18 6.09
CA PRO A 229 -31.02 -4.08 7.23
C PRO A 229 -31.38 -2.62 7.53
N HIS A 230 -32.59 -2.39 8.03
CA HIS A 230 -33.05 -1.04 8.35
C HIS A 230 -32.06 -0.28 9.25
N PRO A 231 -31.77 1.00 8.93
CA PRO A 231 -30.86 1.81 9.73
C PRO A 231 -31.39 1.91 11.16
N SER A 232 -30.53 1.58 12.13
CA SER A 232 -30.81 1.77 13.57
C SER A 232 -29.99 2.92 14.16
N MET A 233 -29.38 3.76 13.31
CA MET A 233 -28.48 4.83 13.72
C MET A 233 -29.22 6.17 13.82
N ASN A 234 -28.78 7.00 14.77
CA ASN A 234 -29.20 8.39 14.88
C ASN A 234 -28.64 9.21 13.69
N ALA A 235 -29.48 10.08 13.12
CA ALA A 235 -29.15 10.91 11.97
C ALA A 235 -27.87 11.74 12.11
N LYS A 236 -27.51 12.21 13.33
CA LYS A 236 -26.28 12.97 13.57
C LYS A 236 -25.01 12.14 13.30
N PHE A 237 -25.00 10.87 13.69
CA PHE A 237 -23.86 9.98 13.44
C PHE A 237 -23.76 9.60 11.95
N ALA A 238 -24.89 9.56 11.24
CA ALA A 238 -24.89 9.31 9.81
C ALA A 238 -24.12 10.40 9.03
N TRP A 239 -24.32 11.67 9.38
CA TRP A 239 -23.59 12.79 8.76
C TRP A 239 -22.08 12.74 9.00
N GLY A 240 -21.64 12.39 10.22
CA GLY A 240 -20.21 12.20 10.50
C GLY A 240 -19.57 11.15 9.59
N THR A 241 -20.26 10.01 9.38
CA THR A 241 -19.79 8.98 8.44
C THR A 241 -19.76 9.50 7.01
N VAL A 242 -20.79 10.22 6.56
CA VAL A 242 -20.84 10.77 5.19
C VAL A 242 -19.67 11.74 4.95
N ILE A 243 -19.39 12.65 5.88
CA ILE A 243 -18.26 13.59 5.75
C ILE A 243 -16.94 12.84 5.63
N VAL A 244 -16.70 11.83 6.48
CA VAL A 244 -15.49 11.01 6.42
C VAL A 244 -15.37 10.27 5.09
N VAL A 245 -16.47 9.70 4.58
CA VAL A 245 -16.50 9.02 3.28
C VAL A 245 -16.20 9.99 2.14
N VAL A 246 -16.75 11.21 2.16
CA VAL A 246 -16.46 12.23 1.14
C VAL A 246 -15.00 12.67 1.20
N LEU A 247 -14.48 12.95 2.40
CA LEU A 247 -13.07 13.32 2.57
C LEU A 247 -12.13 12.23 2.05
N PHE A 248 -12.38 10.97 2.38
CA PHE A 248 -11.60 9.85 1.83
C PHE A 248 -11.82 9.67 0.33
N GLY A 249 -13.03 9.89 -0.18
CA GLY A 249 -13.33 9.84 -1.61
C GLY A 249 -12.54 10.87 -2.43
N LEU A 250 -12.35 12.06 -1.87
CA LEU A 250 -11.52 13.11 -2.47
C LEU A 250 -10.02 12.79 -2.32
N TYR A 251 -9.62 12.31 -1.14
CA TYR A 251 -8.22 11.99 -0.85
C TYR A 251 -7.70 10.75 -1.59
N LEU A 252 -8.58 9.79 -1.88
CA LEU A 252 -8.33 8.54 -2.59
C LEU A 252 -9.24 8.47 -3.84
N PRO A 253 -8.82 9.04 -4.98
CA PRO A 253 -9.71 9.24 -6.14
C PRO A 253 -10.37 7.96 -6.67
N LEU A 254 -9.67 6.82 -6.66
CA LEU A 254 -10.25 5.54 -7.07
C LEU A 254 -11.36 5.06 -6.12
N PHE A 255 -11.22 5.33 -4.82
CA PHE A 255 -12.27 5.01 -3.85
C PHE A 255 -13.49 5.92 -4.04
N GLY A 256 -13.28 7.23 -4.25
CA GLY A 256 -14.38 8.14 -4.59
C GLY A 256 -15.07 7.74 -5.89
N GLY A 257 -14.29 7.43 -6.93
CA GLY A 257 -14.81 6.99 -8.22
C GLY A 257 -15.60 5.68 -8.15
N SER A 258 -15.16 4.70 -7.35
CA SER A 258 -15.89 3.44 -7.19
C SER A 258 -17.23 3.63 -6.47
N LEU A 259 -17.30 4.52 -5.49
CA LEU A 259 -18.57 4.87 -4.83
C LEU A 259 -19.54 5.54 -5.81
N ILE A 260 -19.06 6.49 -6.61
CA ILE A 260 -19.88 7.13 -7.66
C ILE A 260 -20.38 6.09 -8.66
N LEU A 261 -19.52 5.17 -9.09
CA LEU A 261 -19.89 4.10 -10.03
C LEU A 261 -20.99 3.20 -9.44
N VAL A 262 -20.85 2.78 -8.18
CA VAL A 262 -21.87 1.97 -7.49
C VAL A 262 -23.20 2.72 -7.41
N LEU A 263 -23.18 4.02 -7.06
CA LEU A 263 -24.39 4.85 -7.01
C LEU A 263 -25.06 4.99 -8.37
N LEU A 264 -24.28 5.19 -9.44
CA LEU A 264 -24.81 5.27 -10.80
C LEU A 264 -25.39 3.92 -11.25
N LEU A 265 -24.72 2.81 -10.97
CA LEU A 265 -25.22 1.47 -11.28
C LEU A 265 -26.52 1.17 -10.53
N GLU A 266 -26.59 1.51 -9.24
CA GLU A 266 -27.80 1.34 -8.44
C GLU A 266 -28.96 2.16 -9.02
N LYS A 267 -28.74 3.44 -9.29
CA LYS A 267 -29.78 4.39 -9.73
C LYS A 267 -30.22 4.19 -11.18
N LEU A 268 -29.31 3.82 -12.07
CA LEU A 268 -29.57 3.76 -13.51
C LEU A 268 -29.89 2.35 -13.99
N VAL A 269 -29.41 1.30 -13.31
CA VAL A 269 -29.54 -0.09 -13.76
C VAL A 269 -30.31 -0.93 -12.74
N LEU A 270 -29.80 -1.10 -11.53
CA LEU A 270 -30.33 -2.09 -10.58
C LEU A 270 -31.73 -1.74 -10.08
N SER A 271 -32.00 -0.46 -9.85
CA SER A 271 -33.33 0.03 -9.43
C SER A 271 -34.39 0.00 -10.54
N ARG A 272 -33.99 -0.18 -11.81
CA ARG A 272 -34.91 -0.25 -12.96
C ARG A 272 -35.45 -1.66 -13.20
N ILE A 273 -34.78 -2.70 -12.68
CA ILE A 273 -35.17 -4.09 -12.86
C ILE A 273 -36.01 -4.53 -11.64
N PRO A 274 -37.33 -4.79 -11.77
CA PRO A 274 -38.22 -4.99 -10.61
C PRO A 274 -37.81 -6.14 -9.69
N GLY A 275 -37.43 -7.29 -10.26
CA GLY A 275 -36.99 -8.45 -9.48
C GLY A 275 -35.70 -8.18 -8.70
N VAL A 276 -34.73 -7.52 -9.34
CA VAL A 276 -33.45 -7.13 -8.71
C VAL A 276 -33.67 -6.07 -7.64
N ARG A 277 -34.49 -5.06 -7.93
CA ARG A 277 -34.84 -4.00 -6.97
C ARG A 277 -35.46 -4.58 -5.68
N HIS A 278 -36.40 -5.53 -5.82
CA HIS A 278 -37.01 -6.18 -4.68
C HIS A 278 -36.01 -7.07 -3.94
N TRP A 279 -35.26 -7.90 -4.66
CA TRP A 279 -34.28 -8.82 -4.09
C TRP A 279 -33.15 -8.08 -3.33
N LEU A 280 -32.68 -6.96 -3.85
CA LEU A 280 -31.67 -6.10 -3.22
C LEU A 280 -32.25 -5.14 -2.16
N GLY A 281 -33.56 -5.13 -1.94
CA GLY A 281 -34.19 -4.22 -0.98
C GLY A 281 -34.05 -2.73 -1.35
N LEU A 282 -33.88 -2.40 -2.63
CA LEU A 282 -33.78 -1.03 -3.14
C LEU A 282 -35.14 -0.31 -3.24
N ASN A 283 -36.20 -0.91 -2.67
CA ASN A 283 -37.51 -0.31 -2.60
C ASN A 283 -37.49 0.83 -1.57
N ALA A 284 -37.06 2.01 -1.97
CA ALA A 284 -37.34 3.21 -1.21
C ALA A 284 -38.83 3.54 -1.36
N ALA A 285 -39.62 3.26 -0.33
CA ALA A 285 -40.56 4.28 0.10
C ALA A 285 -39.88 5.02 1.25
N PRO A 286 -39.48 6.29 1.09
CA PRO A 286 -39.38 7.16 2.26
C PRO A 286 -40.80 7.29 2.82
N ARG A 287 -41.00 6.84 4.05
CA ARG A 287 -42.07 7.38 4.90
C ARG A 287 -41.42 8.34 5.87
#